data_AF-A0AAF3E9A5-F1
#
_entry.id   AF-A0AAF3E9A5-F1
#
_cell.length_a   1.000
_cell.length_b   1.000
_cell.length_c   1.000
_cell.angle_alpha   90.00
_cell.angle_beta   90.00
_cell.angle_gamma   90.00
#
_symmetry.space_group_name_H-M   'P 1'
#
loop_
_entity.id
_entity.type
_entity.pdbx_description
1 polymer ?
#
loop_
_entity_poly.entity_id
_entity_poly.type
_entity_poly.pdbx_seq_one_letter_code
_entity_poly.pdbx_strand_id
1 'polypeptide(L)'
;MREESQRFQLANWIKYGKWEESIGELQRARSVFERALDVDHRSITIWLQYAEMEMRTKQLNHARNIFDRCITILPRVMQFWLKYTYMEELVGNVPGARQVFERWMEWEPTEQAWNTYINFELRYKEIDRARSIYQRFLHVHGTDPKNWIKYARFEERHGFYGNSRAAYERAMEYFGEDNIDEHLLVSFALFEERQKEHERARIIYKHGLDRLPAEKQKEIYKYYTQHEKKFGERRGIEDVILSKRKAQYEEQVQENGYNYDAWFDYLRLLENEGADRETVEDAYEQAIANLPPRKRPLETIHTSLNQLCSVVFL
;
A
#
# COMPACT_ATOMS: atom_id res chain seq x y z
N MET A 1 -5.36 -6.74 -40.70
CA MET A 1 -4.64 -6.91 -41.99
C MET A 1 -3.18 -6.44 -41.98
N ARG A 2 -2.83 -5.14 -41.88
CA ARG A 2 -1.40 -4.71 -41.88
C ARG A 2 -0.61 -5.22 -40.67
N GLU A 3 -1.15 -5.15 -39.47
CA GLU A 3 -0.49 -5.64 -38.25
C GLU A 3 -0.37 -7.18 -38.22
N GLU A 4 -1.34 -7.91 -38.76
CA GLU A 4 -1.27 -9.38 -38.86
C GLU A 4 -0.22 -9.83 -39.88
N SER A 5 -0.11 -9.11 -41.00
CA SER A 5 0.95 -9.35 -41.99
C SER A 5 2.33 -9.05 -41.41
N GLN A 6 2.48 -7.96 -40.66
CA GLN A 6 3.73 -7.65 -39.95
C GLN A 6 4.05 -8.69 -38.88
N ARG A 7 3.10 -9.12 -38.05
CA ARG A 7 3.31 -10.21 -37.07
C ARG A 7 3.70 -11.53 -37.72
N PHE A 8 3.10 -11.88 -38.85
CA PHE A 8 3.48 -13.06 -39.63
C PHE A 8 4.90 -12.95 -40.20
N GLN A 9 5.28 -11.76 -40.69
CA GLN A 9 6.64 -11.48 -41.15
C GLN A 9 7.66 -11.58 -40.00
N LEU A 10 7.37 -11.00 -38.83
CA LEU A 10 8.23 -11.09 -37.63
C LEU A 10 8.45 -12.54 -37.20
N ALA A 11 7.39 -13.37 -37.21
CA ALA A 11 7.50 -14.78 -36.87
C ALA A 11 8.40 -15.55 -37.86
N ASN A 12 8.36 -15.21 -39.15
CA ASN A 12 9.21 -15.82 -40.16
C ASN A 12 10.69 -15.46 -39.96
N TRP A 13 10.98 -14.19 -39.65
CA TRP A 13 12.35 -13.75 -39.30
C TRP A 13 12.89 -14.52 -38.09
N ILE A 14 12.09 -14.66 -37.02
CA ILE A 14 12.50 -15.38 -35.81
C ILE A 14 12.71 -16.88 -36.11
N LYS A 15 11.83 -17.51 -36.88
CA LYS A 15 11.97 -18.92 -37.26
C LYS A 15 13.23 -19.15 -38.09
N TYR A 16 13.50 -18.28 -39.06
CA TYR A 16 14.68 -18.37 -39.91
C TYR A 16 15.97 -18.12 -39.11
N GLY A 17 15.98 -17.13 -38.23
CA GLY A 17 17.11 -16.87 -37.32
C GLY A 17 17.42 -18.05 -36.40
N LYS A 18 16.39 -18.68 -35.83
CA LYS A 18 16.54 -19.91 -35.00
C LYS A 18 17.02 -21.11 -35.81
N TRP A 19 16.61 -21.21 -37.07
CA TRP A 19 17.08 -22.29 -37.95
C TRP A 19 18.57 -22.12 -38.27
N GLU A 20 19.04 -20.92 -38.61
CA GLU A 20 20.46 -20.63 -38.79
C GLU A 20 21.27 -20.86 -37.50
N GLU A 21 20.71 -20.52 -36.32
CA GLU A 21 21.29 -20.85 -35.01
C GLU A 21 21.48 -22.37 -34.85
N SER A 22 20.49 -23.18 -35.27
CA SER A 22 20.57 -24.65 -35.18
C SER A 22 21.63 -25.28 -36.09
N ILE A 23 21.99 -24.58 -37.17
CA ILE A 23 23.05 -24.98 -38.10
C ILE A 23 24.44 -24.59 -37.56
N GLY A 24 24.50 -23.64 -36.62
CA GLY A 24 25.75 -23.10 -36.06
C GLY A 24 26.32 -21.91 -36.83
N GLU A 25 25.63 -21.43 -37.86
CA GLU A 25 26.04 -20.30 -38.71
C GLU A 25 25.66 -18.95 -38.05
N LEU A 26 26.39 -18.60 -36.98
CA LEU A 26 26.09 -17.43 -36.15
C LEU A 26 26.12 -16.10 -36.92
N GLN A 27 27.04 -15.96 -37.88
CA GLN A 27 27.17 -14.73 -38.64
C GLN A 27 25.97 -14.48 -39.57
N ARG A 28 25.40 -15.56 -40.12
CA ARG A 28 24.17 -15.48 -40.91
C ARG A 28 22.98 -15.17 -40.03
N ALA A 29 22.87 -15.83 -38.88
CA ALA A 29 21.84 -15.54 -37.89
C ALA A 29 21.85 -14.05 -37.47
N ARG A 30 23.04 -13.48 -37.21
CA ARG A 30 23.20 -12.03 -36.93
C ARG A 30 22.69 -11.16 -38.08
N SER A 31 23.09 -11.45 -39.32
CA SER A 31 22.62 -10.71 -40.50
C SER A 31 21.10 -10.81 -40.69
N VAL A 32 20.50 -11.94 -40.33
CA VAL A 32 19.04 -12.12 -40.35
C VAL A 32 18.37 -11.26 -39.30
N PHE A 33 18.87 -11.24 -38.06
CA PHE A 33 18.31 -10.42 -37.00
C PHE A 33 18.50 -8.92 -37.23
N GLU A 34 19.65 -8.46 -37.73
CA GLU A 34 19.86 -7.05 -38.07
C GLU A 34 18.92 -6.59 -39.19
N ARG A 35 18.74 -7.40 -40.25
CA ARG A 35 17.73 -7.09 -41.28
C ARG A 35 16.30 -7.07 -40.73
N ALA A 36 15.99 -7.93 -39.77
CA ALA A 36 14.69 -7.94 -39.12
C ALA A 36 14.48 -6.67 -38.27
N LEU A 37 15.54 -6.17 -37.63
CA LEU A 37 15.53 -4.90 -36.89
C LEU A 37 15.43 -3.68 -37.81
N ASP A 38 16.02 -3.73 -39.02
CA ASP A 38 15.86 -2.66 -40.02
C ASP A 38 14.39 -2.51 -40.47
N VAL A 39 13.65 -3.63 -40.54
CA VAL A 39 12.22 -3.63 -40.88
C VAL A 39 11.38 -3.15 -39.69
N ASP A 40 11.65 -3.67 -38.49
CA ASP A 40 10.92 -3.29 -37.27
C ASP A 40 11.84 -3.24 -36.05
N HIS A 41 12.40 -2.06 -35.81
CA HIS A 41 13.29 -1.79 -34.67
C HIS A 41 12.54 -1.62 -33.34
N ARG A 42 11.20 -1.54 -33.34
CA ARG A 42 10.38 -1.36 -32.12
C ARG A 42 9.91 -2.69 -31.54
N SER A 43 10.02 -3.78 -32.30
CA SER A 43 9.60 -5.11 -31.87
C SER A 43 10.45 -5.65 -30.72
N ILE A 44 9.84 -5.76 -29.54
CA ILE A 44 10.50 -6.27 -28.33
C ILE A 44 10.95 -7.72 -28.51
N THR A 45 10.15 -8.52 -29.22
CA THR A 45 10.40 -9.96 -29.38
C THR A 45 11.65 -10.24 -30.21
N ILE A 46 11.92 -9.46 -31.26
CA ILE A 46 13.14 -9.61 -32.08
C ILE A 46 14.37 -9.33 -31.22
N TRP A 47 14.39 -8.19 -30.52
CA TRP A 47 15.51 -7.82 -29.65
C TRP A 47 15.79 -8.88 -28.59
N LEU A 48 14.74 -9.42 -27.95
CA LEU A 48 14.89 -10.49 -26.96
C LEU A 48 15.45 -11.77 -27.59
N GLN A 49 14.92 -12.21 -28.73
CA GLN A 49 15.41 -13.43 -29.39
C GLN A 49 16.85 -13.27 -29.88
N TYR A 50 17.22 -12.08 -30.36
CA TYR A 50 18.58 -11.80 -30.81
C TYR A 50 19.58 -11.80 -29.64
N ALA A 51 19.23 -11.12 -28.54
CA ALA A 51 20.06 -11.12 -27.33
C ALA A 51 20.16 -12.53 -26.70
N GLU A 52 19.05 -13.29 -26.67
CA GLU A 52 19.04 -14.67 -26.19
C GLU A 52 19.94 -15.60 -27.01
N MET A 53 19.97 -15.43 -28.34
CA MET A 53 20.86 -16.17 -29.22
C MET A 53 22.34 -15.91 -28.89
N GLU A 54 22.75 -14.65 -28.73
CA GLU A 54 24.13 -14.31 -28.34
C GLU A 54 24.48 -14.82 -26.93
N MET A 55 23.51 -14.84 -26.01
CA MET A 55 23.70 -15.43 -24.67
C MET A 55 23.92 -16.95 -24.74
N ARG A 56 23.12 -17.69 -25.53
CA ARG A 56 23.28 -19.16 -25.69
C ARG A 56 24.62 -19.53 -26.32
N THR A 57 25.08 -18.70 -27.25
CA THR A 57 26.34 -18.89 -27.97
C THR A 57 27.57 -18.37 -27.22
N LYS A 58 27.37 -17.89 -25.98
CA LYS A 58 28.40 -17.40 -25.04
C LYS A 58 29.20 -16.19 -25.55
N GLN A 59 28.65 -15.42 -26.49
CA GLN A 59 29.28 -14.23 -27.03
C GLN A 59 28.90 -12.99 -26.20
N LEU A 60 29.48 -12.88 -25.00
CA LEU A 60 29.10 -11.88 -23.99
C LEU A 60 29.23 -10.43 -24.49
N ASN A 61 30.30 -10.10 -25.21
CA ASN A 61 30.52 -8.73 -25.69
C ASN A 61 29.48 -8.31 -26.74
N HIS A 62 29.07 -9.23 -27.61
CA HIS A 62 28.01 -8.96 -28.59
C HIS A 62 26.66 -8.82 -27.88
N ALA A 63 26.36 -9.68 -26.90
CA ALA A 63 25.16 -9.55 -26.09
C ALA A 63 25.10 -8.19 -25.36
N ARG A 64 26.21 -7.71 -24.77
CA ARG A 64 26.29 -6.38 -24.15
C ARG A 64 25.98 -5.25 -25.13
N ASN A 65 26.59 -5.27 -26.31
CA ASN A 65 26.34 -4.25 -27.33
C ASN A 65 24.88 -4.24 -27.79
N ILE A 66 24.26 -5.43 -27.91
CA ILE A 66 22.84 -5.55 -28.26
C ILE A 66 21.97 -4.97 -27.14
N PHE A 67 22.18 -5.36 -25.88
CA PHE A 67 21.40 -4.83 -24.76
C PHE A 67 21.56 -3.32 -24.60
N ASP A 68 22.76 -2.78 -24.80
CA ASP A 68 23.00 -1.33 -24.75
C ASP A 68 22.26 -0.59 -25.88
N ARG A 69 22.22 -1.16 -27.08
CA ARG A 69 21.36 -0.67 -28.18
C ARG A 69 19.87 -0.76 -27.83
N CYS A 70 19.41 -1.88 -27.28
CA CYS A 70 18.00 -2.07 -26.87
C CYS A 70 17.56 -0.96 -25.90
N ILE A 71 18.37 -0.70 -24.89
CA ILE A 71 18.09 0.28 -23.85
C ILE A 71 18.11 1.71 -24.40
N THR A 72 19.03 2.00 -25.31
CA THR A 72 19.14 3.32 -25.94
C THR A 72 17.94 3.62 -26.84
N ILE A 73 17.45 2.62 -27.60
CA ILE A 73 16.33 2.81 -28.53
C ILE A 73 14.98 2.74 -27.80
N LEU A 74 14.84 1.83 -26.83
CA LEU A 74 13.58 1.53 -26.14
C LEU A 74 13.74 1.58 -24.61
N PRO A 75 14.03 2.76 -24.01
CA PRO A 75 14.32 2.88 -22.58
C PRO A 75 13.11 2.57 -21.69
N ARG A 76 11.89 2.71 -22.20
CA ARG A 76 10.65 2.45 -21.42
C ARG A 76 10.34 0.97 -21.22
N VAL A 77 10.98 0.07 -21.96
CA VAL A 77 10.69 -1.36 -21.91
C VAL A 77 11.47 -2.01 -20.77
N MET A 78 10.82 -2.23 -19.64
CA MET A 78 11.40 -2.86 -18.44
C MET A 78 12.07 -4.22 -18.72
N GLN A 79 11.54 -5.01 -19.66
CA GLN A 79 12.04 -6.35 -19.94
C GLN A 79 13.52 -6.36 -20.37
N PHE A 80 13.97 -5.34 -21.11
CA PHE A 80 15.37 -5.24 -21.53
C PHE A 80 16.29 -4.98 -20.35
N TRP A 81 15.93 -4.04 -19.48
CA TRP A 81 16.69 -3.73 -18.27
C TRP A 81 16.83 -4.94 -17.36
N LEU A 82 15.73 -5.66 -17.11
CA LEU A 82 15.75 -6.86 -16.27
C LEU A 82 16.61 -7.99 -16.86
N LYS A 83 16.53 -8.20 -18.18
CA LYS A 83 17.35 -9.22 -18.85
C LYS A 83 18.82 -8.82 -18.89
N TYR A 84 19.12 -7.53 -19.04
CA TYR A 84 20.48 -7.04 -19.08
C TYR A 84 21.16 -7.11 -17.70
N THR A 85 20.49 -6.65 -16.64
CA THR A 85 21.01 -6.75 -15.26
C THR A 85 21.16 -8.20 -14.83
N TYR A 86 20.21 -9.07 -15.19
CA TYR A 86 20.32 -10.51 -14.94
C TYR A 86 21.51 -11.13 -15.68
N MET A 87 21.78 -10.72 -16.92
CA MET A 87 22.94 -11.21 -17.67
C MET A 87 24.27 -10.79 -17.01
N GLU A 88 24.41 -9.52 -16.61
CA GLU A 88 25.63 -9.07 -15.91
C GLU A 88 25.80 -9.76 -14.54
N GLU A 89 24.71 -10.06 -13.83
CA GLU A 89 24.73 -10.85 -12.59
C GLU A 89 25.19 -12.29 -12.83
N LEU A 90 24.72 -12.95 -13.91
CA LEU A 90 25.17 -14.29 -14.28
C LEU A 90 26.65 -14.34 -14.67
N VAL A 91 27.17 -13.29 -15.29
CA VAL A 91 28.60 -13.15 -15.61
C VAL A 91 29.44 -12.88 -14.35
N GLY A 92 28.80 -12.46 -13.25
CA GLY A 92 29.47 -12.07 -12.00
C GLY A 92 30.02 -10.65 -12.01
N ASN A 93 29.65 -9.83 -13.00
CA ASN A 93 30.09 -8.45 -13.12
C ASN A 93 29.18 -7.51 -12.30
N VAL A 94 29.31 -7.58 -10.97
CA VAL A 94 28.50 -6.77 -10.04
C VAL A 94 28.64 -5.26 -10.30
N PRO A 95 29.84 -4.69 -10.54
CA PRO A 95 29.96 -3.26 -10.85
C PRO A 95 29.24 -2.86 -12.14
N GLY A 96 29.32 -3.70 -13.18
CA GLY A 96 28.60 -3.47 -14.44
C GLY A 96 27.08 -3.51 -14.24
N ALA A 97 26.57 -4.51 -13.53
CA ALA A 97 25.15 -4.60 -13.19
C ALA A 97 24.66 -3.35 -12.45
N ARG A 98 25.44 -2.83 -11.50
CA ARG A 98 25.14 -1.57 -10.80
C ARG A 98 25.08 -0.38 -11.74
N GLN A 99 26.03 -0.24 -12.65
CA GLN A 99 26.02 0.85 -13.63
C GLN A 99 24.76 0.82 -14.51
N VAL A 100 24.30 -0.39 -14.89
CA VAL A 100 23.05 -0.56 -15.62
C VAL A 100 21.85 -0.16 -14.78
N PHE A 101 21.80 -0.56 -13.50
CA PHE A 101 20.73 -0.14 -12.60
C PHE A 101 20.70 1.38 -12.40
N GLU A 102 21.87 2.03 -12.21
CA GLU A 102 21.95 3.49 -12.07
C GLU A 102 21.42 4.20 -13.32
N ARG A 103 21.85 3.77 -14.52
CA ARG A 103 21.29 4.27 -15.80
C ARG A 103 19.78 4.03 -15.91
N TRP A 104 19.28 2.95 -15.32
CA TRP A 104 17.85 2.66 -15.34
C TRP A 104 17.07 3.63 -14.44
N MET A 105 17.62 3.97 -13.26
CA MET A 105 16.98 4.86 -12.30
C MET A 105 16.91 6.32 -12.78
N GLU A 106 17.80 6.75 -13.69
CA GLU A 106 17.72 8.06 -14.35
C GLU A 106 16.40 8.27 -15.12
N TRP A 107 15.75 7.18 -15.55
CA TRP A 107 14.47 7.23 -16.26
C TRP A 107 13.24 7.20 -15.34
N GLU A 108 13.44 7.23 -14.02
CA GLU A 108 12.37 7.16 -13.00
C GLU A 108 11.37 6.02 -13.27
N PRO A 109 11.85 4.75 -13.30
CA PRO A 109 11.03 3.63 -13.70
C PRO A 109 9.98 3.27 -12.64
N THR A 110 9.08 2.34 -12.99
CA THR A 110 8.01 1.86 -12.11
C THR A 110 8.54 1.29 -10.79
N GLU A 111 7.68 1.23 -9.77
CA GLU A 111 8.01 0.67 -8.46
C GLU A 111 8.74 -0.69 -8.53
N GLN A 112 8.32 -1.57 -9.46
CA GLN A 112 8.92 -2.89 -9.61
C GLN A 112 10.42 -2.81 -9.93
N ALA A 113 10.85 -1.83 -10.71
CA ALA A 113 12.25 -1.63 -11.05
C ALA A 113 13.09 -1.32 -9.81
N TRP A 114 12.63 -0.38 -8.99
CA TRP A 114 13.26 -0.03 -7.72
C TRP A 114 13.35 -1.23 -6.78
N ASN A 115 12.27 -2.00 -6.66
CA ASN A 115 12.26 -3.24 -5.87
C ASN A 115 13.27 -4.27 -6.38
N THR A 116 13.44 -4.42 -7.70
CA THR A 116 14.46 -5.33 -8.24
C THR A 116 15.88 -4.87 -7.93
N TYR A 117 16.13 -3.56 -7.93
CA TYR A 117 17.45 -3.02 -7.59
C TYR A 117 17.76 -3.16 -6.09
N ILE A 118 16.79 -2.89 -5.23
CA ILE A 118 16.89 -3.13 -3.78
C ILE A 118 17.16 -4.61 -3.50
N ASN A 119 16.41 -5.51 -4.13
CA ASN A 119 16.61 -6.95 -3.99
C ASN A 119 17.99 -7.39 -4.49
N PHE A 120 18.55 -6.72 -5.49
CA PHE A 120 19.91 -6.96 -5.96
C PHE A 120 20.95 -6.60 -4.88
N GLU A 121 20.92 -5.40 -4.31
CA GLU A 121 21.87 -5.04 -3.24
C GLU A 121 21.69 -5.90 -1.97
N LEU A 122 20.45 -6.32 -1.67
CA LEU A 122 20.16 -7.25 -0.59
C LEU A 122 20.82 -8.63 -0.78
N ARG A 123 20.90 -9.14 -2.03
CA ARG A 123 21.61 -10.41 -2.32
C ARG A 123 23.10 -10.32 -1.99
N TYR A 124 23.70 -9.15 -2.20
CA TYR A 124 25.11 -8.89 -1.89
C TYR A 124 25.36 -8.38 -0.46
N LYS A 125 24.31 -8.30 0.38
CA LYS A 125 24.35 -7.81 1.78
C LYS A 125 24.82 -6.36 1.95
N GLU A 126 24.66 -5.54 0.91
CA GLU A 126 25.01 -4.10 0.94
C GLU A 126 23.82 -3.27 1.46
N ILE A 127 23.60 -3.30 2.78
CA ILE A 127 22.43 -2.69 3.43
C ILE A 127 22.44 -1.16 3.30
N ASP A 128 23.61 -0.52 3.43
CA ASP A 128 23.71 0.94 3.38
C ASP A 128 23.43 1.50 1.98
N ARG A 129 23.80 0.76 0.93
CA ARG A 129 23.44 1.10 -0.45
C ARG A 129 21.96 0.88 -0.70
N ALA A 130 21.41 -0.24 -0.24
CA ALA A 130 19.96 -0.48 -0.30
C ALA A 130 19.18 0.66 0.37
N ARG A 131 19.65 1.17 1.53
CA ARG A 131 19.06 2.35 2.20
C ARG A 131 19.12 3.61 1.34
N SER A 132 20.28 3.89 0.73
CA SER A 132 20.44 5.04 -0.17
C SER A 132 19.51 4.95 -1.38
N ILE A 133 19.29 3.74 -1.91
CA ILE A 133 18.33 3.48 -2.99
C ILE A 133 16.89 3.70 -2.52
N TYR A 134 16.53 3.24 -1.32
CA TYR A 134 15.19 3.52 -0.76
C TYR A 134 14.94 5.02 -0.57
N GLN A 135 15.93 5.80 -0.14
CA GLN A 135 15.78 7.25 -0.01
C GLN A 135 15.51 7.90 -1.37
N ARG A 136 16.23 7.49 -2.42
CA ARG A 136 15.96 7.94 -3.80
C ARG A 136 14.58 7.48 -4.29
N PHE A 137 14.22 6.23 -3.99
CA PHE A 137 12.90 5.67 -4.32
C PHE A 137 11.76 6.48 -3.69
N LEU A 138 11.90 6.89 -2.43
CA LEU A 138 10.93 7.75 -1.75
C LEU A 138 10.91 9.18 -2.30
N HIS A 139 12.02 9.69 -2.86
CA HIS A 139 12.00 10.99 -3.52
C HIS A 139 11.18 10.96 -4.82
N VAL A 140 11.29 9.88 -5.60
CA VAL A 140 10.60 9.73 -6.89
C VAL A 140 9.15 9.25 -6.72
N HIS A 141 8.92 8.26 -5.86
CA HIS A 141 7.63 7.60 -5.64
C HIS A 141 7.07 7.83 -4.23
N GLY A 142 7.42 8.96 -3.60
CA GLY A 142 7.02 9.29 -2.23
C GLY A 142 5.54 9.63 -2.03
N THR A 143 4.79 9.77 -3.12
CA THR A 143 3.35 10.09 -3.09
C THR A 143 2.51 8.97 -2.46
N ASP A 144 3.00 7.74 -2.50
CA ASP A 144 2.24 6.58 -2.04
C ASP A 144 2.69 6.16 -0.63
N PRO A 145 1.80 6.21 0.38
CA PRO A 145 2.11 5.81 1.76
C PRO A 145 2.64 4.37 1.86
N LYS A 146 2.21 3.49 0.95
CA LYS A 146 2.68 2.10 0.86
C LYS A 146 4.20 1.99 0.70
N ASN A 147 4.84 2.94 0.01
CA ASN A 147 6.27 2.94 -0.24
C ASN A 147 7.05 3.27 1.04
N TRP A 148 6.54 4.21 1.83
CA TRP A 148 7.07 4.53 3.16
C TRP A 148 6.97 3.33 4.11
N ILE A 149 5.84 2.62 4.11
CA ILE A 149 5.67 1.40 4.90
C ILE A 149 6.66 0.31 4.47
N LYS A 150 6.91 0.15 3.17
CA LYS A 150 7.91 -0.81 2.67
C LYS A 150 9.32 -0.46 3.14
N TYR A 151 9.69 0.82 3.13
CA TYR A 151 10.97 1.28 3.63
C TYR A 151 11.12 1.08 5.14
N ALA A 152 10.10 1.42 5.93
CA ALA A 152 10.14 1.22 7.38
C ALA A 152 10.22 -0.27 7.76
N ARG A 153 9.46 -1.15 7.06
CA ARG A 153 9.57 -2.61 7.22
C ARG A 153 10.95 -3.15 6.80
N PHE A 154 11.62 -2.52 5.84
CA PHE A 154 12.98 -2.86 5.47
C PHE A 154 13.95 -2.56 6.62
N GLU A 155 13.95 -1.34 7.18
CA GLU A 155 14.81 -1.00 8.32
C GLU A 155 14.52 -1.87 9.55
N GLU A 156 13.24 -2.20 9.79
CA GLU A 156 12.83 -3.09 10.87
C GLU A 156 13.41 -4.51 10.73
N ARG A 157 13.36 -5.09 9.52
CA ARG A 157 13.94 -6.42 9.26
C ARG A 157 15.46 -6.48 9.48
N HIS A 158 16.13 -5.35 9.32
CA HIS A 158 17.57 -5.24 9.55
C HIS A 158 17.93 -4.80 10.98
N GLY A 159 16.95 -4.60 11.86
CA GLY A 159 17.16 -4.24 13.27
C GLY A 159 17.48 -2.77 13.52
N PHE A 160 17.38 -1.90 12.51
CA PHE A 160 17.61 -0.46 12.64
C PHE A 160 16.31 0.26 13.06
N TYR A 161 15.88 0.01 14.30
CA TYR A 161 14.59 0.53 14.80
C TYR A 161 14.55 2.07 14.87
N GLY A 162 15.66 2.72 15.21
CA GLY A 162 15.74 4.19 15.21
C GLY A 162 15.51 4.79 13.82
N ASN A 163 16.11 4.19 12.79
CA ASN A 163 15.92 4.62 11.40
C ASN A 163 14.50 4.35 10.91
N SER A 164 13.90 3.22 11.33
CA SER A 164 12.50 2.90 11.01
C SER A 164 11.55 3.93 11.62
N ARG A 165 11.76 4.34 12.88
CA ARG A 165 10.99 5.43 13.50
C ARG A 165 11.16 6.75 12.75
N ALA A 166 12.40 7.14 12.44
CA ALA A 166 12.68 8.34 11.66
C ALA A 166 12.11 8.27 10.23
N ALA A 167 11.87 7.07 9.68
CA ALA A 167 11.19 6.91 8.40
C ALA A 167 9.68 7.19 8.52
N TYR A 168 9.04 6.70 9.58
CA TYR A 168 7.63 6.99 9.86
C TYR A 168 7.40 8.46 10.20
N GLU A 169 8.27 9.07 11.02
CA GLU A 169 8.20 10.50 11.34
C GLU A 169 8.31 11.37 10.09
N ARG A 170 9.31 11.10 9.23
CA ARG A 170 9.44 11.78 7.93
C ARG A 170 8.25 11.55 7.00
N ALA A 171 7.65 10.36 7.02
CA ALA A 171 6.45 10.09 6.24
C ALA A 171 5.28 10.98 6.73
N MET A 172 5.10 11.09 8.04
CA MET A 172 4.08 11.94 8.64
C MET A 172 4.30 13.43 8.33
N GLU A 173 5.55 13.91 8.37
CA GLU A 173 5.90 15.27 7.96
C GLU A 173 5.64 15.51 6.47
N TYR A 174 5.95 14.54 5.61
CA TYR A 174 5.79 14.66 4.16
C TYR A 174 4.33 14.71 3.71
N PHE A 175 3.47 13.86 4.28
CA PHE A 175 2.03 13.85 3.95
C PHE A 175 1.26 15.02 4.58
N GLY A 176 1.84 15.64 5.62
CA GLY A 176 1.20 16.75 6.33
C GLY A 176 -0.09 16.31 7.04
N GLU A 177 -0.86 17.30 7.51
CA GLU A 177 -2.08 17.04 8.28
C GLU A 177 -3.29 16.69 7.39
N ASP A 178 -3.26 17.08 6.11
CA ASP A 178 -4.43 17.04 5.22
C ASP A 178 -4.61 15.70 4.47
N ASN A 179 -3.57 14.87 4.37
CA ASN A 179 -3.63 13.61 3.61
C ASN A 179 -2.97 12.44 4.34
N ILE A 180 -3.28 12.28 5.63
CA ILE A 180 -2.80 11.15 6.42
C ILE A 180 -3.54 9.88 5.95
N ASP A 181 -2.78 8.86 5.57
CA ASP A 181 -3.31 7.54 5.22
C ASP A 181 -3.46 6.67 6.48
N GLU A 182 -4.60 6.00 6.57
CA GLU A 182 -4.94 5.07 7.67
C GLU A 182 -3.89 3.97 7.79
N HIS A 183 -3.47 3.41 6.65
CA HIS A 183 -2.50 2.32 6.64
C HIS A 183 -1.14 2.74 7.19
N LEU A 184 -0.74 4.00 7.00
CA LEU A 184 0.53 4.51 7.53
C LEU A 184 0.47 4.58 9.06
N LEU A 185 -0.58 5.18 9.62
CA LEU A 185 -0.77 5.29 11.06
C LEU A 185 -0.86 3.92 11.74
N VAL A 186 -1.66 3.01 11.19
CA VAL A 186 -1.79 1.64 11.72
C VAL A 186 -0.43 0.94 11.68
N SER A 187 0.32 1.07 10.58
CA SER A 187 1.64 0.45 10.48
C SER A 187 2.65 1.02 11.48
N PHE A 188 2.57 2.32 11.77
CA PHE A 188 3.42 2.99 12.74
C PHE A 188 3.07 2.58 14.18
N ALA A 189 1.78 2.53 14.52
CA ALA A 189 1.32 2.07 15.83
C ALA A 189 1.69 0.59 16.08
N LEU A 190 1.54 -0.28 15.06
CA LEU A 190 1.97 -1.67 15.14
C LEU A 190 3.50 -1.80 15.27
N PHE A 191 4.26 -0.86 14.71
CA PHE A 191 5.71 -0.82 14.89
C PHE A 191 6.09 -0.45 16.34
N GLU A 192 5.46 0.56 16.92
CA GLU A 192 5.69 0.93 18.33
C GLU A 192 5.21 -0.18 19.31
N GLU A 193 4.14 -0.91 18.98
CA GLU A 193 3.71 -2.12 19.72
C GLU A 193 4.82 -3.17 19.74
N ARG A 194 5.53 -3.39 18.62
CA ARG A 194 6.67 -4.31 18.55
C ARG A 194 7.88 -3.82 19.35
N GLN A 195 8.05 -2.49 19.47
CA GLN A 195 9.07 -1.87 20.31
C GLN A 195 8.69 -1.79 21.80
N LYS A 196 7.48 -2.26 22.18
CA LYS A 196 6.92 -2.19 23.55
C LYS A 196 6.64 -0.78 24.07
N GLU A 197 6.58 0.21 23.17
CA GLU A 197 6.24 1.60 23.50
C GLU A 197 4.72 1.80 23.39
N HIS A 198 3.98 1.15 24.28
CA HIS A 198 2.51 1.11 24.24
C HIS A 198 1.86 2.49 24.41
N GLU A 199 2.48 3.38 25.18
CA GLU A 199 1.99 4.75 25.38
C GLU A 199 2.07 5.58 24.09
N ARG A 200 3.17 5.45 23.34
CA ARG A 200 3.32 6.08 22.02
C ARG A 200 2.32 5.52 21.02
N ALA A 201 2.13 4.20 21.00
CA ALA A 201 1.13 3.58 20.15
C ALA A 201 -0.28 4.13 20.43
N ARG A 202 -0.66 4.34 21.70
CA ARG A 202 -1.94 4.98 22.08
C ARG A 202 -2.06 6.41 21.56
N ILE A 203 -1.01 7.21 21.69
CA ILE A 203 -1.01 8.60 21.20
C ILE A 203 -1.21 8.61 19.67
N ILE A 204 -0.56 7.71 18.93
CA ILE A 204 -0.72 7.59 17.48
C ILE A 204 -2.15 7.18 17.11
N TYR A 205 -2.73 6.21 17.83
CA TYR A 205 -4.12 5.81 17.58
C TYR A 205 -5.11 6.95 17.85
N LYS A 206 -4.95 7.70 18.96
CA LYS A 206 -5.79 8.88 19.26
C LYS A 206 -5.65 9.96 18.19
N HIS A 207 -4.42 10.26 17.78
CA HIS A 207 -4.13 11.21 16.71
C HIS A 207 -4.82 10.82 15.38
N GLY A 208 -4.84 9.53 15.06
CA GLY A 208 -5.58 9.02 13.91
C GLY A 208 -7.10 9.22 14.02
N LEU A 209 -7.68 8.99 15.20
CA LEU A 209 -9.12 9.16 15.43
C LEU A 209 -9.56 10.62 15.33
N ASP A 210 -8.76 11.56 15.86
CA ASP A 210 -9.12 12.98 15.88
C ASP A 210 -9.06 13.63 14.48
N ARG A 211 -8.20 13.11 13.60
CA ARG A 211 -7.90 13.76 12.30
C ARG A 211 -8.53 13.06 11.10
N LEU A 212 -8.83 11.77 11.18
CA LEU A 212 -9.37 11.04 10.03
C LEU A 212 -10.90 11.15 9.93
N PRO A 213 -11.46 11.17 8.70
CA PRO A 213 -12.91 11.04 8.49
C PRO A 213 -13.45 9.70 9.00
N ALA A 214 -14.71 9.67 9.46
CA ALA A 214 -15.37 8.52 10.07
C ALA A 214 -15.28 7.20 9.26
N GLU A 215 -15.22 7.26 7.93
CA GLU A 215 -15.07 6.08 7.07
C GLU A 215 -13.73 5.36 7.29
N LYS A 216 -12.63 6.12 7.42
CA LYS A 216 -11.25 5.63 7.61
C LYS A 216 -10.90 5.42 9.08
N GLN A 217 -11.81 5.70 10.00
CA GLN A 217 -11.60 5.40 11.42
C GLN A 217 -11.86 3.92 11.72
N LYS A 218 -12.63 3.22 10.87
CA LYS A 218 -13.09 1.84 11.14
C LYS A 218 -11.93 0.85 11.32
N GLU A 219 -10.89 0.91 10.48
CA GLU A 219 -9.76 -0.01 10.59
C GLU A 219 -8.79 0.41 11.72
N ILE A 220 -8.59 1.70 11.97
CA ILE A 220 -7.89 2.20 13.18
C ILE A 220 -8.57 1.73 14.46
N TYR A 221 -9.90 1.85 14.60
CA TYR A 221 -10.64 1.35 15.76
C TYR A 221 -10.44 -0.16 15.95
N LYS A 222 -10.40 -0.92 14.85
CA LYS A 222 -10.17 -2.37 14.91
C LYS A 222 -8.77 -2.67 15.47
N TYR A 223 -7.75 -1.96 15.05
CA TYR A 223 -6.38 -2.17 15.55
C TYR A 223 -6.19 -1.63 16.97
N TYR A 224 -6.80 -0.48 17.29
CA TYR A 224 -6.74 0.12 18.61
C TYR A 224 -7.44 -0.73 19.68
N THR A 225 -8.63 -1.27 19.38
CA THR A 225 -9.34 -2.21 20.27
C THR A 225 -8.54 -3.50 20.49
N GLN A 226 -7.84 -4.00 19.46
CA GLN A 226 -6.94 -5.15 19.62
C GLN A 226 -5.73 -4.82 20.49
N HIS A 227 -5.15 -3.63 20.34
CA HIS A 227 -4.03 -3.17 21.15
C HIS A 227 -4.44 -3.05 22.63
N GLU A 228 -5.55 -2.36 22.92
CA GLU A 228 -6.07 -2.24 24.29
C GLU A 228 -6.47 -3.59 24.88
N LYS A 229 -7.01 -4.53 24.09
CA LYS A 229 -7.31 -5.88 24.60
C LYS A 229 -6.05 -6.64 25.04
N LYS A 230 -4.92 -6.42 24.38
CA LYS A 230 -3.65 -7.12 24.68
C LYS A 230 -2.83 -6.44 25.77
N PHE A 231 -2.79 -5.10 25.77
CA PHE A 231 -1.86 -4.31 26.58
C PHE A 231 -2.55 -3.20 27.40
N GLY A 232 -3.88 -3.11 27.31
CA GLY A 232 -4.69 -2.12 28.01
C GLY A 232 -4.91 -2.44 29.48
N GLU A 233 -5.07 -1.39 30.26
CA GLU A 233 -5.71 -1.48 31.56
C GLU A 233 -7.23 -1.48 31.38
N ARG A 234 -7.96 -2.08 32.34
CA ARG A 234 -9.43 -2.25 32.24
C ARG A 234 -10.18 -0.95 31.90
N ARG A 235 -9.73 0.19 32.43
CA ARG A 235 -10.32 1.51 32.18
C ARG A 235 -10.10 1.99 30.74
N GLY A 236 -8.88 1.85 30.22
CA GLY A 236 -8.58 2.23 28.83
C GLY A 236 -9.37 1.39 27.81
N ILE A 237 -9.61 0.11 28.11
CA ILE A 237 -10.47 -0.74 27.27
C ILE A 237 -11.92 -0.25 27.28
N GLU A 238 -12.44 0.13 28.45
CA GLU A 238 -13.80 0.65 28.62
C GLU A 238 -13.98 1.96 27.83
N ASP A 239 -13.05 2.92 27.93
CA ASP A 239 -13.10 4.20 27.22
C ASP A 239 -13.12 4.06 25.68
N VAL A 240 -12.35 3.11 25.15
CA VAL A 240 -12.30 2.86 23.69
C VAL A 240 -13.55 2.15 23.19
N ILE A 241 -14.12 1.26 24.00
CA ILE A 241 -15.38 0.60 23.67
C ILE A 241 -16.54 1.62 23.74
N LEU A 242 -16.52 2.52 24.72
CA LEU A 242 -17.52 3.56 24.90
C LEU A 242 -17.48 4.55 23.74
N SER A 243 -16.31 5.08 23.38
CA SER A 243 -16.16 5.98 22.21
C SER A 243 -16.64 5.33 20.90
N LYS A 244 -16.35 4.04 20.67
CA LYS A 244 -16.86 3.31 19.50
C LYS A 244 -18.38 3.15 19.52
N ARG A 245 -18.96 2.79 20.68
CA ARG A 245 -20.42 2.66 20.83
C ARG A 245 -21.11 4.01 20.63
N LYS A 246 -20.54 5.09 21.17
CA LYS A 246 -21.01 6.46 21.00
C LYS A 246 -21.10 6.84 19.52
N ALA A 247 -20.00 6.68 18.77
CA ALA A 247 -19.99 6.96 17.32
C ALA A 247 -20.98 6.10 16.53
N GLN A 248 -21.12 4.81 16.87
CA GLN A 248 -22.08 3.92 16.23
C GLN A 248 -23.53 4.35 16.48
N TYR A 249 -23.86 4.71 17.71
CA TYR A 249 -25.21 5.17 18.04
C TYR A 249 -25.50 6.54 17.42
N GLU A 250 -24.52 7.45 17.35
CA GLU A 250 -24.65 8.72 16.62
C GLU A 250 -24.91 8.51 15.13
N GLU A 251 -24.19 7.61 14.46
CA GLU A 251 -24.42 7.24 13.06
C GLU A 251 -25.84 6.65 12.87
N GLN A 252 -26.26 5.74 13.75
CA GLN A 252 -27.60 5.14 13.71
C GLN A 252 -28.74 6.15 13.93
N VAL A 253 -28.52 7.12 14.81
CA VAL A 253 -29.45 8.21 15.08
C VAL A 253 -29.53 9.17 13.89
N GLN A 254 -28.41 9.47 13.23
CA GLN A 254 -28.39 10.29 12.02
C GLN A 254 -29.05 9.61 10.82
N GLU A 255 -28.81 8.31 10.61
CA GLU A 255 -29.45 7.54 9.54
C GLU A 255 -30.95 7.40 9.76
N ASN A 256 -31.37 7.10 10.99
CA ASN A 256 -32.76 6.84 11.35
C ASN A 256 -33.14 7.57 12.64
N GLY A 257 -33.49 8.85 12.53
CA GLY A 257 -33.89 9.68 13.67
C GLY A 257 -35.11 9.17 14.46
N TYR A 258 -35.88 8.24 13.89
CA TYR A 258 -37.04 7.61 14.54
C TYR A 258 -36.72 6.30 15.29
N ASN A 259 -35.47 5.84 15.27
CA ASN A 259 -35.07 4.62 15.97
C ASN A 259 -34.85 4.90 17.46
N TYR A 260 -35.91 4.79 18.26
CA TYR A 260 -35.84 5.05 19.69
C TYR A 260 -34.98 4.06 20.47
N ASP A 261 -34.84 2.81 20.01
CA ASP A 261 -33.95 1.85 20.68
C ASP A 261 -32.49 2.32 20.62
N ALA A 262 -32.06 2.91 19.50
CA ALA A 262 -30.73 3.53 19.36
C ALA A 262 -30.58 4.79 20.22
N TRP A 263 -31.63 5.63 20.34
CA TRP A 263 -31.65 6.77 21.25
C TRP A 263 -31.56 6.35 22.72
N PHE A 264 -32.29 5.32 23.14
CA PHE A 264 -32.24 4.81 24.52
C PHE A 264 -30.86 4.24 24.87
N ASP A 265 -30.26 3.48 23.95
CA ASP A 265 -28.92 2.95 24.14
C ASP A 265 -27.85 4.07 24.17
N TYR A 266 -28.02 5.13 23.36
CA TYR A 266 -27.17 6.32 23.37
C TYR A 266 -27.26 7.10 24.69
N LEU A 267 -28.46 7.38 25.16
CA LEU A 267 -28.71 8.11 26.41
C LEU A 267 -28.19 7.33 27.62
N ARG A 268 -28.41 6.01 27.65
CA ARG A 268 -27.87 5.13 28.69
C ARG A 268 -26.35 5.11 28.70
N LEU A 269 -25.72 5.27 27.53
CA LEU A 269 -24.26 5.37 27.44
C LEU A 269 -23.77 6.70 28.04
N LEU A 270 -24.41 7.82 27.72
CA LEU A 270 -24.07 9.15 28.27
C LEU A 270 -24.28 9.23 29.80
N GLU A 271 -25.35 8.63 30.33
CA GLU A 271 -25.61 8.55 31.77
C GLU A 271 -24.54 7.75 32.52
N ASN A 272 -24.07 6.65 31.92
CA ASN A 272 -23.02 5.82 32.51
C ASN A 272 -21.63 6.46 32.42
N GLU A 273 -21.38 7.32 31.43
CA GLU A 273 -20.12 8.07 31.27
C GLU A 273 -19.95 9.18 32.33
N GLY A 274 -21.04 9.57 33.00
CA GLY A 274 -21.05 10.75 33.87
C GLY A 274 -20.81 12.05 33.09
N ALA A 275 -21.26 12.11 31.85
CA ALA A 275 -21.15 13.27 30.98
C ALA A 275 -21.86 14.50 31.58
N ASP A 276 -21.43 15.70 31.19
CA ASP A 276 -22.02 16.95 31.68
C ASP A 276 -23.53 16.94 31.46
N ARG A 277 -24.27 17.32 32.50
CA ARG A 277 -25.74 17.29 32.54
C ARG A 277 -26.38 17.99 31.33
N GLU A 278 -25.75 19.04 30.84
CA GLU A 278 -26.16 19.81 29.67
C GLU A 278 -26.14 18.96 28.38
N THR A 279 -25.09 18.15 28.17
CA THR A 279 -25.01 17.26 26.99
C THR A 279 -26.04 16.12 27.02
N VAL A 280 -26.39 15.67 28.22
CA VAL A 280 -27.42 14.65 28.43
C VAL A 280 -28.81 15.26 28.16
N GLU A 281 -29.06 16.46 28.68
CA GLU A 281 -30.31 17.21 28.47
C GLU A 281 -30.50 17.53 26.97
N ASP A 282 -29.47 18.00 26.27
CA ASP A 282 -29.50 18.24 24.82
C ASP A 282 -29.81 16.97 24.01
N ALA A 283 -29.23 15.83 24.38
CA ALA A 283 -29.51 14.54 23.73
C ALA A 283 -30.97 14.09 23.96
N TYR A 284 -31.52 14.31 25.15
CA TYR A 284 -32.94 14.07 25.43
C TYR A 284 -33.84 14.99 24.60
N GLU A 285 -33.51 16.28 24.48
CA GLU A 285 -34.28 17.23 23.67
C GLU A 285 -34.29 16.86 22.19
N GLN A 286 -33.13 16.44 21.64
CA GLN A 286 -33.05 15.96 20.26
C GLN A 286 -33.84 14.67 20.03
N ALA A 287 -33.83 13.73 20.98
CA ALA A 287 -34.61 12.50 20.91
C ALA A 287 -36.12 12.78 20.92
N ILE A 288 -36.56 13.76 21.72
CA ILE A 288 -37.98 14.16 21.82
C ILE A 288 -38.41 14.98 20.60
N ALA A 289 -37.53 15.79 20.00
CA ALA A 289 -37.84 16.58 18.81
C ALA A 289 -38.16 15.71 17.58
N ASN A 290 -37.52 14.53 17.46
CA ASN A 290 -37.72 13.57 16.37
C ASN A 290 -38.92 12.64 16.60
N LEU A 291 -40.09 13.22 16.92
CA LEU A 291 -41.34 12.47 17.04
C LEU A 291 -41.81 11.96 15.67
N PRO A 292 -41.95 10.64 15.46
CA PRO A 292 -42.57 10.13 14.25
C PRO A 292 -44.00 10.70 14.15
N PRO A 293 -44.44 11.09 12.95
CA PRO A 293 -45.79 11.61 12.77
C PRO A 293 -46.78 10.59 13.31
N ARG A 294 -47.52 11.02 14.34
CA ARG A 294 -48.53 10.26 15.07
C ARG A 294 -49.39 9.47 14.06
N LYS A 295 -49.14 8.16 13.92
CA LYS A 295 -50.18 7.27 13.41
C LYS A 295 -51.29 7.28 14.47
N ARG A 296 -52.40 7.94 14.09
CA ARG A 296 -53.70 7.97 14.75
C ARG A 296 -54.22 6.54 15.03
N PRO A 297 -55.19 6.36 15.97
CA PRO A 297 -54.94 5.82 17.31
C PRO A 297 -55.54 4.43 17.55
N LEU A 298 -55.06 3.80 18.62
CA LEU A 298 -55.74 2.87 19.54
C LEU A 298 -56.45 1.64 18.94
N GLU A 299 -55.77 0.51 19.04
CA GLU A 299 -56.31 -0.72 19.64
C GLU A 299 -55.13 -1.69 19.79
N THR A 300 -55.04 -2.38 20.92
CA THR A 300 -53.91 -3.23 21.37
C THR A 300 -52.72 -2.47 21.94
N ILE A 301 -52.76 -2.21 23.25
CA ILE A 301 -51.74 -2.55 24.27
C ILE A 301 -52.38 -2.07 25.59
N HIS A 302 -53.32 -2.87 26.09
CA HIS A 302 -53.93 -2.64 27.40
C HIS A 302 -53.14 -3.35 28.52
N THR A 303 -51.88 -3.71 28.29
CA THR A 303 -51.14 -4.63 29.18
C THR A 303 -49.78 -4.13 29.68
N SER A 304 -49.23 -3.01 29.19
CA SER A 304 -47.94 -2.50 29.71
C SER A 304 -48.04 -1.22 30.57
N LEU A 305 -49.20 -0.55 30.60
CA LEU A 305 -49.40 0.68 31.38
C LEU A 305 -49.49 0.47 32.90
N ASN A 306 -49.55 -0.77 33.38
CA ASN A 306 -49.52 -1.07 34.82
C ASN A 306 -48.11 -1.23 35.42
N GLN A 307 -47.04 -1.12 34.62
CA GLN A 307 -45.67 -1.16 35.15
C GLN A 307 -45.03 0.22 35.38
N LEU A 308 -45.64 1.30 34.89
CA LEU A 308 -45.12 2.67 35.04
C LEU A 308 -45.73 3.47 36.21
N CYS A 309 -46.81 3.00 36.85
CA CYS A 309 -47.43 3.73 37.97
C CYS A 309 -46.97 3.32 39.38
N SER A 310 -46.07 2.35 39.55
CA SER A 310 -45.74 1.80 40.88
C SER A 310 -44.39 2.22 41.47
N VAL A 311 -43.66 3.18 40.88
CA VAL A 311 -42.32 3.60 41.38
C VAL A 311 -42.26 5.09 41.78
N VAL A 312 -43.39 5.81 41.77
CA VAL A 312 -43.41 7.24 42.13
C VAL A 312 -44.15 7.53 43.45
N PHE A 313 -44.66 6.52 44.16
CA PHE A 313 -45.16 6.72 45.53
C PHE A 313 -44.73 5.60 46.47
N LEU A 314 -43.93 6.00 47.46
CA LEU A 314 -43.06 5.26 48.40
C LEU A 314 -41.70 4.88 47.84
#